data_AF-A0A0A1FAC1-F1
#
_entry.id   AF-A0A0A1FAC1-F1
#
_cell.length_a   1.000
_cell.length_b   1.000
_cell.length_c   1.000
_cell.angle_alpha   90.00
_cell.angle_beta   90.00
_cell.angle_gamma   90.00
#
_symmetry.space_group_name_H-M   'P 1'
#
loop_
_entity.id
_entity.type
_entity.pdbx_description
1 polymer ?
#
loop_
_entity_poly.entity_id
_entity_poly.type
_entity_poly.pdbx_seq_one_letter_code
_entity_poly.pdbx_strand_id
1 'polypeptide(L)'
;MKFCSECAHPVSLRIPPDDNRMRYVCSNCGAIHYQNPKMVIGSIPVWEKDGELRVLLCKRAIEPQYGFWTLPAGFMENGETTSAAAQRETEEEAGARIQLHELFSLLNVPHVHQVHLFYRATLLDIDYAAGAESLEVAMFTEAEIPWDEIAFPTVEITLRAFFADLKKIRQGDDHFSLHTQDIFKPMRPGLAPK
;
A
#
# COMPACT_ATOMS: atom_id res chain seq x y z
N MET A 1 -21.59 1.80 -8.73
CA MET A 1 -22.62 2.55 -7.96
C MET A 1 -23.99 2.26 -8.57
N LYS A 2 -25.02 1.96 -7.77
CA LYS A 2 -26.37 1.64 -8.29
C LYS A 2 -27.38 2.78 -8.11
N PHE A 3 -27.24 3.56 -7.04
CA PHE A 3 -28.16 4.65 -6.68
C PHE A 3 -27.37 5.92 -6.35
N CYS A 4 -28.02 7.07 -6.54
CA CYS A 4 -27.50 8.40 -6.25
C CYS A 4 -27.40 8.63 -4.73
N SER A 5 -26.25 9.09 -4.24
CA SER A 5 -26.07 9.43 -2.81
C SER A 5 -26.94 10.60 -2.35
N GLU A 6 -27.33 11.50 -3.26
CA GLU A 6 -28.07 12.72 -2.91
C GLU A 6 -29.58 12.51 -2.82
N CYS A 7 -30.15 11.64 -3.66
CA CYS A 7 -31.61 11.49 -3.77
C CYS A 7 -32.12 10.06 -3.92
N ALA A 8 -31.24 9.06 -3.78
CA ALA A 8 -31.54 7.62 -3.90
C ALA A 8 -32.11 7.14 -5.26
N HIS A 9 -32.25 8.03 -6.26
CA HIS A 9 -32.65 7.63 -7.61
C HIS A 9 -31.56 6.79 -8.29
N PRO A 10 -31.89 5.80 -9.14
CA PRO A 10 -30.90 5.05 -9.90
C PRO A 10 -29.98 5.97 -10.72
N VAL A 11 -28.70 5.62 -10.79
CA VAL A 11 -27.71 6.33 -11.63
C VAL A 11 -27.45 5.55 -12.93
N SER A 12 -27.07 6.26 -13.98
CA SER A 12 -26.62 5.65 -15.24
C SER A 12 -25.22 6.12 -15.61
N LEU A 13 -24.47 5.26 -16.30
CA LEU A 13 -23.18 5.61 -16.87
C LEU A 13 -23.40 6.38 -18.18
N ARG A 14 -22.96 7.64 -18.24
CA ARG A 14 -23.00 8.48 -19.45
C ARG A 14 -21.86 9.49 -19.46
N ILE A 15 -21.59 10.11 -20.60
CA ILE A 15 -20.65 11.24 -20.72
C ILE A 15 -21.45 12.54 -20.51
N PRO A 16 -21.19 13.31 -19.44
CA PRO A 16 -21.77 14.65 -19.26
C PRO A 16 -21.42 15.62 -20.41
N PRO A 17 -22.24 16.65 -20.69
CA PRO A 17 -22.02 17.59 -21.80
C PRO A 17 -20.64 18.27 -21.83
N ASP A 18 -20.05 18.53 -20.66
CA ASP A 18 -18.75 19.21 -20.51
C ASP A 18 -17.62 18.27 -20.05
N ASP A 19 -17.78 16.96 -20.23
CA ASP A 19 -16.80 15.94 -19.83
C ASP A 19 -16.47 15.02 -21.03
N ASN A 20 -15.35 14.30 -20.96
CA ASN A 20 -14.91 13.34 -21.97
C ASN A 20 -14.84 11.90 -21.42
N ARG A 21 -15.33 11.67 -20.20
CA ARG A 21 -15.34 10.36 -19.54
C ARG A 21 -16.73 9.93 -19.12
N MET A 22 -16.91 8.61 -19.07
CA MET A 22 -18.10 8.00 -18.49
C MET A 22 -18.15 8.27 -16.99
N ARG A 23 -19.28 8.80 -16.52
CA ARG A 23 -19.56 9.09 -15.11
C ARG A 23 -20.88 8.47 -14.71
N TYR A 24 -21.03 8.15 -13.43
CA TYR A 24 -22.35 7.86 -12.87
C TYR A 24 -23.10 9.18 -12.72
N VAL A 25 -24.19 9.34 -13.46
CA VAL A 25 -25.01 10.56 -13.44
C VAL A 25 -26.43 10.23 -13.03
N CYS A 26 -26.98 11.03 -12.14
CA CYS A 26 -28.38 10.94 -11.74
C CYS A 26 -29.27 11.72 -12.72
N SER A 27 -30.26 11.05 -13.30
CA SER A 27 -31.26 11.70 -14.16
C SER A 27 -32.32 12.51 -13.40
N ASN A 28 -32.44 12.32 -12.08
CA ASN A 28 -33.44 13.00 -11.27
C ASN A 28 -32.94 14.36 -10.75
N CYS A 29 -31.81 14.39 -10.03
CA CYS A 29 -31.27 15.63 -9.46
C CYS A 29 -30.11 16.25 -10.27
N GLY A 30 -29.64 15.58 -11.32
CA GLY A 30 -28.53 16.05 -12.14
C GLY A 30 -27.12 15.83 -11.56
N ALA A 31 -27.01 15.27 -10.35
CA ALA A 31 -25.72 15.02 -9.71
C ALA A 31 -24.80 14.11 -10.56
N ILE A 32 -23.53 14.47 -10.62
CA ILE A 32 -22.45 13.69 -11.24
C ILE A 32 -21.59 13.11 -10.12
N HIS A 33 -21.53 11.78 -10.02
CA HIS A 33 -20.75 11.09 -8.99
C HIS A 33 -19.37 10.72 -9.55
N TYR A 34 -18.38 11.54 -9.20
CA TYR A 34 -16.99 11.25 -9.48
C TYR A 34 -16.51 10.07 -8.62
N GLN A 35 -15.66 9.23 -9.21
CA GLN A 35 -14.94 8.20 -8.50
C GLN A 35 -13.48 8.60 -8.46
N ASN A 36 -12.90 8.60 -7.27
CA ASN A 36 -11.51 8.99 -7.04
C ASN A 36 -10.66 7.74 -6.78
N PRO A 37 -9.39 7.75 -7.20
CA PRO A 37 -8.44 6.73 -6.79
C PRO A 37 -8.30 6.69 -5.26
N LYS A 38 -7.99 5.50 -4.72
CA LYS A 38 -7.68 5.32 -3.30
C LYS A 38 -6.17 5.34 -3.08
N MET A 39 -5.75 5.98 -1.98
CA MET A 39 -4.37 5.98 -1.54
C MET A 39 -4.16 4.80 -0.58
N VAL A 40 -3.16 3.96 -0.86
CA VAL A 40 -2.70 2.90 0.06
C VAL A 40 -1.35 3.33 0.59
N ILE A 41 -1.23 3.47 1.91
CA ILE A 41 -0.06 4.05 2.54
C ILE A 41 0.51 3.03 3.53
N GLY A 42 1.82 2.84 3.48
CA GLY A 42 2.52 1.91 4.35
C GLY A 42 3.94 2.33 4.67
N SER A 43 4.64 1.43 5.34
CA SER A 43 6.03 1.62 5.72
C SER A 43 6.88 0.39 5.40
N ILE A 44 8.20 0.56 5.46
CA ILE A 44 9.21 -0.50 5.41
C ILE A 44 9.90 -0.50 6.78
N PRO A 45 9.31 -1.14 7.81
CA PRO A 45 9.91 -1.16 9.15
C PRO A 45 11.14 -2.04 9.13
N VAL A 46 12.29 -1.47 9.49
CA VAL A 46 13.55 -2.22 9.59
C VAL A 46 14.12 -2.20 10.99
N TRP A 47 14.76 -3.30 11.34
CA TRP A 47 15.59 -3.43 12.53
C TRP A 47 16.97 -3.92 12.10
N GLU A 48 18.03 -3.23 12.51
CA GLU A 48 19.40 -3.64 12.25
C GLU A 48 20.12 -3.90 13.56
N LYS A 49 20.69 -5.10 13.70
CA LYS A 49 21.46 -5.51 14.88
C LYS A 49 22.64 -6.35 14.44
N ASP A 50 23.81 -6.08 15.01
CA ASP A 50 25.05 -6.81 14.71
C ASP A 50 25.41 -6.83 13.19
N GLY A 51 25.04 -5.76 12.46
CA GLY A 51 25.26 -5.62 11.02
C GLY A 51 24.24 -6.37 10.13
N GLU A 52 23.27 -7.05 10.73
CA GLU A 52 22.20 -7.74 10.03
C GLU A 52 20.92 -6.91 10.05
N LEU A 53 20.47 -6.49 8.86
CA LEU A 53 19.22 -5.74 8.68
C LEU A 53 18.09 -6.71 8.34
N ARG A 54 16.98 -6.59 9.06
CA ARG A 54 15.75 -7.33 8.83
C ARG A 54 14.58 -6.38 8.60
N VAL A 55 13.66 -6.75 7.71
CA VAL A 55 12.42 -6.03 7.41
C VAL A 55 11.26 -6.77 8.10
N LEU A 56 10.36 -6.02 8.74
CA LEU A 56 9.12 -6.56 9.30
C LEU A 56 8.08 -6.75 8.19
N LEU A 57 7.49 -7.95 8.11
CA LEU A 57 6.38 -8.26 7.22
C LEU A 57 5.18 -8.76 8.02
N CYS A 58 3.99 -8.56 7.46
CA CYS A 58 2.70 -9.01 8.00
C CYS A 58 2.09 -10.05 7.07
N LYS A 59 1.59 -11.15 7.62
CA LYS A 59 0.89 -12.20 6.88
C LYS A 59 -0.61 -11.93 6.94
N ARG A 60 -1.24 -11.69 5.80
CA ARG A 60 -2.61 -11.15 5.73
C ARG A 60 -3.67 -12.14 6.27
N ALA A 61 -4.55 -11.67 7.15
CA ALA A 61 -5.72 -12.40 7.66
C ALA A 61 -7.02 -12.07 6.90
N ILE A 62 -6.95 -11.24 5.86
CA ILE A 62 -8.11 -10.79 5.09
C ILE A 62 -7.85 -10.82 3.58
N GLU A 63 -8.92 -10.98 2.80
CA GLU A 63 -8.87 -10.85 1.34
C GLU A 63 -8.72 -9.38 0.92
N PRO A 64 -8.09 -9.10 -0.24
CA PRO A 64 -7.49 -10.06 -1.17
C PRO A 64 -6.17 -10.66 -0.66
N GLN A 65 -5.75 -11.81 -1.20
CA GLN A 65 -4.45 -12.44 -0.92
C GLN A 65 -4.29 -12.90 0.54
N TYR A 66 -5.33 -13.53 1.09
CA TYR A 66 -5.27 -14.14 2.42
C TYR A 66 -4.08 -15.12 2.53
N GLY A 67 -3.32 -15.03 3.63
CA GLY A 67 -2.19 -15.91 3.91
C GLY A 67 -0.87 -15.52 3.24
N PHE A 68 -0.85 -14.49 2.38
CA PHE A 68 0.37 -13.96 1.77
C PHE A 68 1.01 -12.87 2.64
N TRP A 69 2.31 -12.65 2.47
CA TRP A 69 3.09 -11.65 3.19
C TRP A 69 3.02 -10.27 2.51
N THR A 70 2.99 -9.21 3.30
CA THR A 70 2.97 -7.82 2.86
C THR A 70 3.79 -6.93 3.78
N LEU A 71 4.18 -5.75 3.31
CA LEU A 71 4.54 -4.64 4.18
C LEU A 71 3.27 -4.13 4.90
N PRO A 72 3.39 -3.58 6.13
CA PRO A 72 2.25 -2.98 6.79
C PRO A 72 1.73 -1.78 6.00
N ALA A 73 0.48 -1.85 5.55
CA ALA A 73 -0.12 -0.83 4.69
C ALA A 73 -1.63 -0.97 4.54
N GLY A 74 -2.34 0.17 4.56
CA GLY A 74 -3.78 0.21 4.34
C GLY A 74 -4.25 1.53 3.73
N PHE A 75 -5.56 1.74 3.70
CA PHE A 75 -6.12 2.93 3.05
C PHE A 75 -5.85 4.18 3.89
N MET A 76 -5.50 5.26 3.22
CA MET A 76 -5.46 6.57 3.86
C MET A 76 -6.88 7.03 4.21
N GLU A 77 -7.05 7.46 5.45
CA GLU A 77 -8.30 7.98 5.99
C GLU A 77 -8.43 9.49 5.77
N ASN A 78 -9.67 9.98 5.82
CA ASN A 78 -9.91 11.42 5.75
C ASN A 78 -9.42 12.11 7.04
N GLY A 79 -8.66 13.20 6.89
CA GLY A 79 -8.20 14.02 8.01
C GLY A 79 -6.83 13.62 8.57
N GLU A 80 -6.15 12.62 8.01
CA GLU A 80 -4.77 12.29 8.35
C GLU A 80 -3.77 12.72 7.26
N THR A 81 -2.47 12.71 7.58
CA THR A 81 -1.40 12.86 6.59
C THR A 81 -0.92 11.48 6.14
N THR A 82 -0.21 11.39 5.01
CA THR A 82 0.38 10.11 4.57
C THR A 82 1.36 9.53 5.59
N SER A 83 2.12 10.37 6.30
CA SER A 83 2.98 9.92 7.39
C SER A 83 2.17 9.37 8.58
N ALA A 84 1.06 10.02 8.94
CA ALA A 84 0.18 9.52 9.99
C ALA A 84 -0.48 8.18 9.60
N ALA A 85 -0.91 8.04 8.34
CA ALA A 85 -1.44 6.79 7.81
C ALA A 85 -0.40 5.66 7.90
N ALA A 86 0.84 5.90 7.44
CA ALA A 86 1.91 4.89 7.52
C ALA A 86 2.20 4.45 8.96
N GLN A 87 2.19 5.37 9.92
CA GLN A 87 2.34 5.05 11.35
C GLN A 87 1.17 4.23 11.88
N ARG A 88 -0.07 4.70 11.65
CA ARG A 88 -1.29 4.03 12.09
C ARG A 88 -1.36 2.60 11.57
N GLU A 89 -1.18 2.40 10.27
CA GLU A 89 -1.23 1.07 9.64
C GLU A 89 -0.14 0.13 10.19
N THR A 90 1.06 0.66 10.47
CA THR A 90 2.14 -0.13 11.08
C THR A 90 1.81 -0.55 12.53
N GLU A 91 1.17 0.33 13.30
CA GLU A 91 0.68 0.02 14.64
C GLU A 91 -0.52 -0.95 14.61
N GLU A 92 -1.47 -0.75 13.70
CA GLU A 92 -2.70 -1.56 13.59
C GLU A 92 -2.42 -2.98 13.11
N GLU A 93 -1.57 -3.17 12.09
CA GLU A 93 -1.31 -4.50 11.52
C GLU A 93 -0.21 -5.26 12.27
N ALA A 94 0.73 -4.55 12.92
CA ALA A 94 1.91 -5.16 13.51
C ALA A 94 2.22 -4.76 14.96
N GLY A 95 1.41 -3.90 15.60
CA GLY A 95 1.70 -3.40 16.94
C GLY A 95 3.04 -2.69 17.05
N ALA A 96 3.64 -2.31 15.92
CA ALA A 96 5.04 -1.96 15.83
C ALA A 96 5.23 -0.45 15.90
N ARG A 97 6.11 0.01 16.78
CA ARG A 97 6.46 1.42 16.90
C ARG A 97 7.60 1.76 15.98
N ILE A 98 7.41 2.81 15.17
CA ILE A 98 8.38 3.20 14.15
C ILE A 98 8.77 4.68 14.24
N GLN A 99 10.04 4.96 13.93
CA GLN A 99 10.47 6.26 13.45
C GLN A 99 10.36 6.26 11.92
N LEU A 100 9.46 7.10 11.39
CA LEU A 100 9.35 7.31 9.94
C LEU A 100 10.50 8.18 9.41
N HIS A 101 10.94 7.84 8.21
CA HIS A 101 11.89 8.62 7.39
C HIS A 101 11.19 9.08 6.10
N GLU A 102 11.96 9.39 5.07
CA GLU A 102 11.45 9.88 3.79
C GLU A 102 10.64 8.81 3.03
N LEU A 103 9.75 9.29 2.15
CA LEU A 103 9.02 8.46 1.20
C LEU A 103 10.02 7.72 0.30
N PHE A 104 9.82 6.41 0.16
CA PHE A 104 10.72 5.53 -0.59
C PHE A 104 10.18 5.14 -1.95
N SER A 105 8.89 4.78 -2.03
CA SER A 105 8.28 4.39 -3.30
C SER A 105 6.89 5.00 -3.48
N LEU A 106 6.56 5.30 -4.74
CA LEU A 106 5.24 5.72 -5.20
C LEU A 106 4.89 4.89 -6.44
N LEU A 107 3.91 3.99 -6.29
CA LEU A 107 3.54 3.05 -7.33
C LEU A 107 2.09 3.26 -7.74
N ASN A 108 1.87 3.56 -9.02
CA ASN A 108 0.53 3.75 -9.58
C ASN A 108 -0.03 2.41 -10.03
N VAL A 109 -1.28 2.11 -9.65
CA VAL A 109 -1.98 0.88 -10.05
C VAL A 109 -3.31 1.25 -10.72
N PRO A 110 -3.29 1.77 -11.96
CA PRO A 110 -4.47 2.41 -12.57
C PRO A 110 -5.66 1.48 -12.78
N HIS A 111 -5.39 0.19 -13.02
CA HIS A 111 -6.40 -0.82 -13.31
C HIS A 111 -7.31 -1.17 -12.12
N VAL A 112 -6.87 -0.86 -10.89
CA VAL A 112 -7.69 -0.93 -9.66
C VAL A 112 -7.90 0.43 -9.00
N HIS A 113 -7.55 1.52 -9.70
CA HIS A 113 -7.69 2.90 -9.22
C HIS A 113 -6.99 3.16 -7.87
N GLN A 114 -5.73 2.73 -7.73
CA GLN A 114 -4.95 2.93 -6.51
C GLN A 114 -3.59 3.59 -6.76
N VAL A 115 -3.10 4.28 -5.73
CA VAL A 115 -1.72 4.79 -5.64
C VAL A 115 -1.13 4.31 -4.31
N HIS A 116 0.00 3.61 -4.37
CA HIS A 116 0.65 3.00 -3.22
C HIS A 116 1.90 3.81 -2.83
N LEU A 117 2.00 4.23 -1.57
CA LEU A 117 3.15 4.96 -1.03
C LEU A 117 3.76 4.16 0.12
N PHE A 118 5.07 3.92 0.08
CA PHE A 118 5.79 3.30 1.19
C PHE A 118 6.89 4.22 1.70
N TYR A 119 6.89 4.47 3.00
CA TYR A 119 7.93 5.21 3.70
C TYR A 119 9.01 4.28 4.24
N ARG A 120 10.27 4.73 4.28
CA ARG A 120 11.28 4.03 5.09
C ARG A 120 10.94 4.23 6.56
N ALA A 121 11.21 3.21 7.39
CA ALA A 121 10.95 3.29 8.82
C ALA A 121 11.97 2.49 9.61
N THR A 122 12.41 3.01 10.75
CA THR A 122 13.20 2.25 11.72
C THR A 122 12.29 1.81 12.86
N LEU A 123 12.31 0.53 13.20
CA LEU A 123 11.66 0.01 14.40
C LEU A 123 12.32 0.62 15.65
N LEU A 124 11.51 1.08 16.59
CA LEU A 124 12.00 1.65 17.86
C LEU A 124 12.39 0.56 18.87
N ASP A 125 11.83 -0.63 18.71
CA ASP A 125 12.02 -1.81 19.54
C ASP A 125 11.56 -3.07 18.78
N ILE A 126 11.64 -4.23 19.44
CA ILE A 126 11.23 -5.53 18.90
C ILE A 126 9.95 -6.07 19.58
N ASP A 127 9.24 -5.24 20.31
CA ASP A 127 7.99 -5.59 21.01
C ASP A 127 6.79 -5.39 20.07
N TYR A 128 6.80 -6.09 18.94
CA TYR A 128 5.71 -6.09 17.95
C TYR A 128 4.80 -7.31 18.10
N ALA A 129 3.57 -7.22 17.62
CA ALA A 129 2.59 -8.31 17.68
C ALA A 129 1.58 -8.22 16.52
N ALA A 130 1.11 -9.36 16.03
CA ALA A 130 0.11 -9.38 14.98
C ALA A 130 -1.19 -8.67 15.41
N GLY A 131 -1.62 -7.70 14.62
CA GLY A 131 -2.93 -7.06 14.76
C GLY A 131 -4.08 -7.91 14.24
N ALA A 132 -5.31 -7.39 14.30
CA ALA A 132 -6.51 -8.12 13.89
C ALA A 132 -6.53 -8.54 12.41
N GLU A 133 -5.81 -7.80 11.55
CA GLU A 133 -5.71 -8.05 10.11
C GLU A 133 -4.49 -8.89 9.71
N SER A 134 -3.68 -9.32 10.69
CA SER A 134 -2.47 -10.12 10.51
C SER A 134 -2.60 -11.49 11.18
N LEU A 135 -2.35 -12.57 10.45
CA LEU A 135 -2.21 -13.92 10.99
C LEU A 135 -0.89 -14.07 11.76
N GLU A 136 0.14 -13.40 11.27
CA GLU A 136 1.51 -13.51 11.73
C GLU A 136 2.27 -12.23 11.37
N VAL A 137 3.24 -11.86 12.20
CA VAL A 137 4.18 -10.77 11.92
C VAL A 137 5.58 -11.28 12.24
N ALA A 138 6.51 -11.12 11.30
CA ALA A 138 7.86 -11.65 11.43
C ALA A 138 8.89 -10.76 10.71
N MET A 139 10.16 -10.90 11.13
CA MET A 139 11.30 -10.18 10.58
C MET A 139 12.11 -11.06 9.63
N PHE A 140 12.42 -10.53 8.44
CA PHE A 140 13.11 -11.26 7.38
C PHE A 140 14.37 -10.50 6.92
N THR A 141 15.49 -11.21 6.79
CA THR A 141 16.59 -10.76 5.93
C THR A 141 16.17 -10.89 4.46
N GLU A 142 16.88 -10.23 3.54
CA GLU A 142 16.62 -10.32 2.09
C GLU A 142 16.53 -11.78 1.58
N ALA A 143 17.39 -12.65 2.12
CA ALA A 143 17.49 -14.05 1.74
C ALA A 143 16.35 -14.91 2.30
N GLU A 144 15.73 -14.49 3.40
CA GLU A 144 14.62 -15.20 4.06
C GLU A 144 13.25 -14.77 3.52
N ILE A 145 13.16 -13.64 2.81
CA ILE A 145 11.88 -13.16 2.27
C ILE A 145 11.26 -14.21 1.35
N PRO A 146 10.01 -14.65 1.61
CA PRO A 146 9.32 -15.61 0.76
C PRO A 146 8.75 -14.89 -0.47
N TRP A 147 9.61 -14.58 -1.44
CA TRP A 147 9.28 -13.75 -2.60
C TRP A 147 8.05 -14.24 -3.39
N ASP A 148 7.87 -15.56 -3.51
CA ASP A 148 6.71 -16.16 -4.18
C ASP A 148 5.40 -16.01 -3.38
N GLU A 149 5.49 -15.76 -2.07
CA GLU A 149 4.38 -15.54 -1.15
C GLU A 149 4.16 -14.06 -0.80
N ILE A 150 4.81 -13.12 -1.50
CA ILE A 150 4.46 -11.70 -1.37
C ILE A 150 3.12 -11.42 -2.07
N ALA A 151 2.21 -10.79 -1.33
CA ALA A 151 0.81 -10.59 -1.71
C ALA A 151 0.65 -9.73 -2.98
N PHE A 152 1.41 -8.64 -3.06
CA PHE A 152 1.18 -7.59 -4.04
C PHE A 152 2.46 -7.21 -4.80
N PRO A 153 2.38 -6.99 -6.12
CA PRO A 153 3.52 -6.53 -6.92
C PRO A 153 4.10 -5.21 -6.40
N THR A 154 3.28 -4.33 -5.82
CA THR A 154 3.73 -3.06 -5.26
C THR A 154 4.70 -3.26 -4.10
N VAL A 155 4.41 -4.24 -3.23
CA VAL A 155 5.28 -4.63 -2.12
C VAL A 155 6.56 -5.29 -2.64
N GLU A 156 6.45 -6.22 -3.59
CA GLU A 156 7.61 -6.89 -4.16
C GLU A 156 8.58 -5.89 -4.82
N ILE A 157 8.07 -4.98 -5.67
CA ILE A 157 8.86 -3.94 -6.32
C ILE A 157 9.53 -3.04 -5.28
N THR A 158 8.78 -2.62 -4.25
CA THR A 158 9.28 -1.76 -3.17
C THR A 158 10.43 -2.45 -2.42
N LEU A 159 10.25 -3.70 -1.98
CA LEU A 159 11.28 -4.44 -1.26
C LEU A 159 12.53 -4.67 -2.10
N ARG A 160 12.38 -5.06 -3.37
CA ARG A 160 13.52 -5.25 -4.29
C ARG A 160 14.31 -3.94 -4.49
N ALA A 161 13.62 -2.82 -4.67
CA ALA A 161 14.26 -1.51 -4.77
C ALA A 161 14.99 -1.14 -3.47
N PHE A 162 14.36 -1.41 -2.32
CA PHE A 162 14.95 -1.12 -1.01
C PHE A 162 16.27 -1.86 -0.79
N PHE A 163 16.30 -3.17 -1.02
CA PHE A 163 17.55 -3.94 -0.89
C PHE A 163 18.60 -3.60 -1.94
N ALA A 164 18.19 -3.25 -3.16
CA ALA A 164 19.10 -2.78 -4.20
C ALA A 164 19.80 -1.47 -3.79
N ASP A 165 19.07 -0.50 -3.24
CA ASP A 165 19.65 0.75 -2.74
C ASP A 165 20.49 0.52 -1.48
N LEU A 166 20.01 -0.31 -0.54
CA LEU A 166 20.78 -0.68 0.66
C LEU A 166 22.16 -1.27 0.30
N LYS A 167 22.22 -2.10 -0.75
CA LYS A 167 23.48 -2.66 -1.25
C LYS A 167 24.44 -1.59 -1.77
N LYS A 168 23.94 -0.60 -2.52
CA LYS A 168 24.76 0.53 -3.01
C LYS A 168 25.26 1.39 -1.85
N ILE A 169 24.40 1.68 -0.88
CA ILE A 169 24.75 2.45 0.32
C ILE A 169 25.86 1.75 1.10
N ARG A 170 25.74 0.43 1.31
CA ARG A 170 26.79 -0.38 1.94
C ARG A 170 28.10 -0.43 1.13
N GLN A 171 28.08 -0.02 -0.14
CA GLN A 171 29.24 0.08 -1.03
C GLN A 171 29.78 1.51 -1.20
N GLY A 172 29.21 2.49 -0.48
CA GLY A 172 29.69 3.88 -0.46
C GLY A 172 28.78 4.90 -1.15
N ASP A 173 27.57 4.54 -1.56
CA ASP A 173 26.53 5.49 -1.92
C ASP A 173 25.99 6.21 -0.65
N ASP A 174 25.44 7.42 -0.79
CA ASP A 174 25.13 8.27 0.36
C ASP A 174 23.64 8.38 0.71
N HIS A 175 22.72 7.90 -0.14
CA HIS A 175 21.28 8.00 0.14
C HIS A 175 20.41 6.94 -0.55
N PHE A 176 19.18 6.77 -0.04
CA PHE A 176 18.11 6.04 -0.72
C PHE A 176 17.44 6.96 -1.75
N SER A 177 17.11 6.44 -2.94
CA SER A 177 16.36 7.18 -3.96
C SER A 177 14.86 6.98 -3.82
N LEU A 178 14.07 7.94 -4.32
CA LEU A 178 12.62 7.76 -4.50
C LEU A 178 12.36 6.94 -5.78
N HIS A 179 11.62 5.83 -5.66
CA HIS A 179 11.28 4.94 -6.76
C HIS A 179 9.83 5.14 -7.21
N THR A 180 9.63 5.46 -8.49
CA THR A 180 8.28 5.67 -9.06
C THR A 180 8.02 4.74 -10.24
N GLN A 181 6.85 4.09 -10.27
CA GLN A 181 6.51 3.19 -11.38
C GLN A 181 5.00 3.04 -11.59
N ASP A 182 4.60 2.81 -12.84
CA ASP A 182 3.22 2.46 -13.22
C ASP A 182 3.05 0.96 -13.44
N ILE A 183 2.02 0.38 -12.82
CA ILE A 183 1.69 -1.06 -12.91
C ILE A 183 0.38 -1.24 -13.69
N PHE A 184 0.53 -1.53 -14.99
CA PHE A 184 -0.59 -1.71 -15.91
C PHE A 184 -1.08 -3.17 -16.03
N LYS A 185 -0.25 -4.16 -15.65
CA LYS A 185 -0.65 -5.57 -15.71
C LYS A 185 -1.49 -5.95 -14.48
N PRO A 186 -2.51 -6.82 -14.62
CA PRO A 186 -3.29 -7.29 -13.48
C PRO A 186 -2.38 -7.91 -12.43
N MET A 187 -2.65 -7.59 -11.16
CA MET A 187 -2.11 -8.34 -10.02
C MET A 187 -2.50 -9.82 -10.22
N ARG A 188 -1.51 -10.73 -10.11
CA ARG A 188 -1.55 -12.20 -10.39
C ARG A 188 -2.91 -12.78 -10.85
N PRO A 189 -2.98 -13.49 -12.00
CA PRO A 189 -4.25 -13.99 -12.55
C PRO A 189 -5.05 -14.80 -11.52
N GLY A 190 -6.19 -14.28 -11.08
CA GLY A 190 -7.06 -14.91 -10.07
C GLY A 190 -7.96 -13.96 -9.27
N LEU A 191 -7.64 -12.66 -9.23
CA LEU A 191 -8.41 -11.68 -8.46
C LEU A 191 -9.26 -10.79 -9.36
N ALA A 192 -10.57 -11.05 -9.37
CA ALA A 192 -11.54 -10.07 -9.85
C ALA A 192 -11.58 -8.88 -8.87
N PRO A 193 -11.52 -7.62 -9.35
CA PRO A 193 -11.78 -6.48 -8.48
C PRO A 193 -13.23 -6.56 -7.96
N LYS A 194 -13.41 -6.46 -6.65
CA LYS A 194 -14.74 -6.22 -6.04
C LYS A 194 -15.20 -4.79 -6.29
#